data_AF-A0A963EQQ3-F1
#
_entry.id   AF-A0A963EQQ3-F1
#
_cell.length_a   1.000
_cell.length_b   1.000
_cell.length_c   1.000
_cell.angle_alpha   90.00
_cell.angle_beta   90.00
_cell.angle_gamma   90.00
#
_symmetry.space_group_name_H-M   'P 1'
#
loop_
_entity.id
_entity.type
_entity.pdbx_description
1 polymer ?
#
loop_
_entity_poly.entity_id
_entity_poly.type
_entity_poly.pdbx_seq_one_letter_code
_entity_poly.pdbx_strand_id
1 'polypeptide(L)'
;WIREDLDEAQLAQRLVDWAYNEANLMKVLPHVQKRMEILSDLAPLAGFLVSGTLPLSEASFAGIKAEREEIVRMLQLALWRMEALRHWSRDTIWNDLKELADKLELKVKDLLAPLFVAIAGSSASFSVVDSMELLGPDMSRARIRHAVDVLGGVSKKAAKRLEREYQQLTGA
;
A
#
# COMPACT_ATOMS: atom_id res chain seq x y z
N TRP A 1 -20.93 -20.54 1.35
CA TRP A 1 -19.69 -20.19 2.10
C TRP A 1 -19.84 -19.15 3.19
N ILE A 2 -20.15 -17.87 2.94
CA ILE A 2 -20.45 -16.91 4.04
C ILE A 2 -21.96 -16.76 4.23
N ARG A 3 -22.68 -16.41 3.16
CA ARG A 3 -24.14 -16.18 3.19
C ARG A 3 -24.97 -17.43 3.48
N GLU A 4 -24.41 -18.60 3.17
CA GLU A 4 -25.12 -19.89 3.24
C GLU A 4 -24.75 -20.71 4.48
N ASP A 5 -23.54 -20.50 5.03
CA ASP A 5 -22.97 -21.38 6.06
C ASP A 5 -22.75 -20.70 7.43
N LEU A 6 -22.98 -19.39 7.54
CA LEU A 6 -22.87 -18.65 8.79
C LEU A 6 -24.18 -17.93 9.12
N ASP A 7 -24.64 -18.07 10.36
CA ASP A 7 -25.63 -17.15 10.92
C ASP A 7 -25.01 -15.79 11.28
N GLU A 8 -25.85 -14.84 11.69
CA GLU A 8 -25.41 -13.48 12.01
C GLU A 8 -24.41 -13.42 13.16
N ALA A 9 -24.57 -14.27 14.18
CA ALA A 9 -23.68 -14.29 15.35
C ALA A 9 -22.32 -14.90 14.99
N GLN A 10 -22.31 -15.97 14.20
CA GLN A 10 -21.09 -16.60 13.68
C GLN A 10 -20.34 -15.64 12.76
N LEU A 11 -21.04 -14.92 11.90
CA LEU A 11 -20.44 -13.91 11.04
C LEU A 11 -19.85 -12.75 11.86
N ALA A 12 -20.57 -12.24 12.85
CA ALA A 12 -20.08 -11.19 13.73
C ALA A 12 -18.78 -11.61 14.45
N GLN A 13 -18.75 -12.82 15.02
CA GLN A 13 -17.56 -13.33 15.68
C GLN A 13 -16.39 -13.47 14.70
N ARG A 14 -16.65 -13.99 13.49
CA ARG A 14 -15.60 -14.16 12.48
C ARG A 14 -15.02 -12.84 12.00
N LEU A 15 -15.82 -11.77 11.93
CA LEU A 15 -15.34 -10.42 11.62
C LEU A 15 -14.48 -9.84 12.75
N VAL A 16 -14.84 -10.07 14.02
CA VAL A 16 -14.04 -9.68 15.18
C VAL A 16 -12.70 -10.42 15.18
N ASP A 17 -12.72 -11.75 15.04
CA ASP A 17 -11.52 -12.58 15.02
C ASP A 17 -10.56 -12.18 13.89
N TRP A 18 -11.11 -11.84 12.73
CA TRP A 18 -10.33 -11.41 11.57
C TRP A 18 -9.72 -10.01 11.73
N ALA A 19 -10.53 -9.00 12.06
CA ALA A 19 -10.11 -7.61 11.93
C ALA A 19 -10.56 -6.68 13.06
N TYR A 20 -11.81 -6.79 13.52
CA TYR A 20 -12.44 -5.80 14.42
C TYR A 20 -12.16 -6.06 15.92
N ASN A 21 -11.07 -6.75 16.26
CA ASN A 21 -10.67 -7.03 17.63
C ASN A 21 -9.80 -5.91 18.25
N GLU A 22 -9.69 -5.93 19.58
CA GLU A 22 -8.91 -4.98 20.37
C GLU A 22 -7.43 -4.98 19.97
N ALA A 23 -6.83 -6.14 19.71
CA ALA A 23 -5.41 -6.23 19.38
C ALA A 23 -5.06 -5.47 18.09
N ASN A 24 -5.90 -5.55 17.07
CA ASN A 24 -5.74 -4.77 15.84
C ASN A 24 -6.03 -3.29 16.09
N LEU A 25 -7.10 -2.96 16.83
CA LEU A 25 -7.43 -1.57 17.16
C LEU A 25 -6.29 -0.86 17.89
N MET A 26 -5.66 -1.54 18.85
CA MET A 26 -4.51 -1.02 19.62
C MET A 26 -3.27 -0.74 18.74
N LYS A 27 -3.11 -1.45 17.61
CA LYS A 27 -2.06 -1.15 16.63
C LYS A 27 -2.39 0.07 15.77
N VAL A 28 -3.67 0.31 15.49
CA VAL A 28 -4.12 1.43 14.64
C VAL A 28 -4.16 2.76 15.40
N LEU A 29 -4.62 2.75 16.65
CA LEU A 29 -4.82 3.95 17.47
C LEU A 29 -3.63 4.93 17.52
N PRO A 30 -2.36 4.49 17.66
CA PRO A 30 -1.20 5.38 17.67
C PRO A 30 -1.09 6.28 16.42
N HIS A 31 -1.63 5.85 15.28
CA HIS A 31 -1.53 6.56 14.02
C HIS A 31 -2.69 7.53 13.76
N VAL A 32 -3.85 7.29 14.37
CA VAL A 32 -5.10 8.01 14.05
C VAL A 32 -5.64 8.83 15.21
N GLN A 33 -5.35 8.50 16.47
CA GLN A 33 -5.95 9.14 17.64
C GLN A 33 -5.81 10.68 17.64
N LYS A 34 -4.64 11.20 17.24
CA LYS A 34 -4.37 12.65 17.18
C LYS A 34 -5.10 13.36 16.02
N ARG A 35 -5.79 12.62 15.16
CA ARG A 35 -6.54 13.12 13.99
C ARG A 35 -8.05 12.94 14.16
N MET A 36 -8.49 12.46 15.32
CA MET A 36 -9.89 12.20 15.64
C MET A 36 -10.38 13.23 16.64
N GLU A 37 -11.54 13.81 16.37
CA GLU A 37 -12.30 14.63 17.31
C GLU A 37 -13.51 13.85 17.83
N ILE A 38 -14.07 12.96 17.00
CA ILE A 38 -15.22 12.10 17.33
C ILE A 38 -14.97 10.65 16.87
N LEU A 39 -15.73 9.69 17.43
CA LEU A 39 -15.53 8.26 17.14
C LEU A 39 -15.73 7.90 15.67
N SER A 40 -16.66 8.57 14.97
CA SER A 40 -16.91 8.32 13.55
C SER A 40 -15.76 8.73 12.64
N ASP A 41 -14.77 9.48 13.13
CA ASP A 41 -13.57 9.84 12.37
C ASP A 41 -12.66 8.64 12.11
N LEU A 42 -12.79 7.56 12.90
CA LEU A 42 -11.97 6.36 12.72
C LEU A 42 -12.22 5.71 11.34
N ALA A 43 -13.47 5.60 10.92
CA ALA A 43 -13.85 4.91 9.68
C ALA A 43 -13.19 5.52 8.42
N PRO A 44 -13.26 6.84 8.16
CA PRO A 44 -12.56 7.43 7.02
C PRO A 44 -11.04 7.40 7.14
N LEU A 45 -10.48 7.41 8.37
CA LEU A 45 -9.03 7.40 8.58
C LEU A 45 -8.38 6.01 8.43
N ALA A 46 -9.10 4.95 8.80
CA ALA A 46 -8.55 3.60 8.93
C ALA A 46 -9.32 2.52 8.15
N GLY A 47 -10.47 2.85 7.54
CA GLY A 47 -11.31 1.88 6.84
C GLY A 47 -10.58 1.12 5.73
N PHE A 48 -9.57 1.73 5.10
CA PHE A 48 -8.74 1.07 4.10
C PHE A 48 -7.96 -0.15 4.65
N LEU A 49 -7.74 -0.26 5.97
CA LEU A 49 -7.05 -1.40 6.59
C LEU A 49 -7.88 -2.69 6.57
N VAL A 50 -9.21 -2.57 6.49
CA VAL A 50 -10.15 -3.69 6.45
C VAL A 50 -10.85 -3.83 5.08
N SER A 51 -10.42 -3.03 4.11
CA SER A 51 -10.84 -3.17 2.71
C SER A 51 -9.95 -4.19 1.98
N GLY A 52 -10.47 -4.84 0.95
CA GLY A 52 -9.65 -5.63 0.03
C GLY A 52 -8.92 -4.74 -0.98
N THR A 53 -9.19 -4.96 -2.26
CA THR A 53 -8.81 -4.04 -3.33
C THR A 53 -9.57 -2.73 -3.21
N LEU A 54 -8.88 -1.61 -3.40
CA LEU A 54 -9.47 -0.27 -3.34
C LEU A 54 -9.99 0.13 -4.74
N PRO A 55 -11.08 0.93 -4.84
CA PRO A 55 -11.65 1.35 -6.11
C PRO A 55 -10.83 2.49 -6.74
N LEU A 56 -9.60 2.18 -7.17
CA LEU A 56 -8.70 3.15 -7.78
C LEU A 56 -9.02 3.33 -9.27
N SER A 57 -8.80 4.54 -9.77
CA SER A 57 -8.77 4.83 -11.19
C SER A 57 -7.51 5.63 -11.53
N GLU A 58 -7.22 5.84 -12.81
CA GLU A 58 -6.12 6.71 -13.23
C GLU A 58 -6.22 8.11 -12.60
N ALA A 59 -7.45 8.63 -12.46
CA ALA A 59 -7.70 9.93 -11.83
C ALA A 59 -7.31 9.99 -10.35
N SER A 60 -7.25 8.85 -9.64
CA SER A 60 -6.77 8.78 -8.26
C SER A 60 -5.33 9.25 -8.11
N PHE A 61 -4.53 9.19 -9.17
CA PHE A 61 -3.12 9.56 -9.19
C PHE A 61 -2.87 10.98 -9.73
N ALA A 62 -3.90 11.71 -10.17
CA ALA A 62 -3.78 13.01 -10.83
C ALA A 62 -3.11 14.11 -9.97
N GLY A 63 -3.11 13.94 -8.64
CA GLY A 63 -2.44 14.88 -7.72
C GLY A 63 -0.92 14.72 -7.62
N ILE A 64 -0.35 13.68 -8.25
CA ILE A 64 1.09 13.40 -8.21
C ILE A 64 1.77 14.16 -9.34
N LYS A 65 2.84 14.89 -9.01
CA LYS A 65 3.60 15.72 -9.95
C LYS A 65 4.60 14.89 -10.77
N ALA A 66 4.11 13.90 -11.48
CA ALA A 66 4.89 13.04 -12.36
C ALA A 66 4.01 12.54 -13.50
N GLU A 67 4.63 12.27 -14.66
CA GLU A 67 3.93 11.66 -15.78
C GLU A 67 3.50 10.23 -15.45
N ARG A 68 2.42 9.75 -16.09
CA ARG A 68 1.88 8.41 -15.85
C ARG A 68 2.95 7.31 -15.98
N GLU A 69 3.82 7.37 -16.99
CA GLU A 69 4.88 6.37 -17.19
C GLU A 69 5.88 6.37 -16.03
N GLU A 70 6.18 7.53 -15.44
CA GLU A 70 7.06 7.64 -14.28
C GLU A 70 6.40 7.12 -13.00
N ILE A 71 5.09 7.36 -12.82
CA ILE A 71 4.32 6.78 -11.71
C ILE A 71 4.31 5.24 -11.79
N VAL A 72 4.06 4.70 -12.98
CA VAL A 72 4.11 3.25 -13.24
C VAL A 72 5.50 2.69 -12.94
N ARG A 73 6.57 3.38 -13.39
CA ARG A 73 7.96 3.00 -13.10
C ARG A 73 8.22 2.95 -11.59
N MET A 74 7.90 4.01 -10.86
CA MET A 74 8.07 4.08 -9.40
C MET A 74 7.34 2.95 -8.67
N LEU A 75 6.05 2.72 -9.01
CA LEU A 75 5.25 1.66 -8.41
C LEU A 75 5.80 0.26 -8.73
N GLN A 76 6.24 0.03 -9.97
CA GLN A 76 6.77 -1.27 -10.39
C GLN A 76 8.09 -1.61 -9.70
N LEU A 77 9.01 -0.64 -9.59
CA LEU A 77 10.28 -0.83 -8.89
C LEU A 77 10.07 -1.01 -7.38
N ALA A 78 9.15 -0.25 -6.79
CA ALA A 78 8.75 -0.42 -5.39
C ALA A 78 8.12 -1.81 -5.16
N LEU A 79 7.24 -2.26 -6.07
CA LEU A 79 6.64 -3.60 -6.00
C LEU A 79 7.71 -4.69 -5.96
N TRP A 80 8.66 -4.69 -6.88
CA TRP A 80 9.73 -5.69 -6.91
C TRP A 80 10.58 -5.66 -5.64
N ARG A 81 10.88 -4.46 -5.11
CA ARG A 81 11.58 -4.34 -3.83
C ARG A 81 10.77 -4.94 -2.68
N MET A 82 9.47 -4.67 -2.62
CA MET A 82 8.59 -5.24 -1.60
C MET A 82 8.40 -6.75 -1.77
N GLU A 83 8.44 -7.28 -2.98
CA GLU A 83 8.41 -8.73 -3.26
C GLU A 83 9.70 -9.44 -2.82
N ALA A 84 10.84 -8.77 -2.92
CA ALA A 84 12.13 -9.31 -2.49
C ALA A 84 12.31 -9.35 -0.96
N LEU A 85 11.54 -8.58 -0.20
CA LEU A 85 11.60 -8.55 1.27
C LEU A 85 11.22 -9.89 1.89
N ARG A 86 12.14 -10.44 2.70
CA ARG A 86 11.93 -11.67 3.49
C ARG A 86 11.32 -11.40 4.87
N HIS A 87 11.69 -10.29 5.48
CA HIS A 87 11.16 -9.83 6.76
C HIS A 87 10.31 -8.59 6.51
N TRP A 88 9.08 -8.62 7.03
CA TRP A 88 8.11 -7.54 6.84
C TRP A 88 7.94 -6.78 8.14
N SER A 89 8.66 -5.67 8.29
CA SER A 89 8.47 -4.69 9.36
C SER A 89 8.54 -3.28 8.79
N ARG A 90 8.04 -2.32 9.57
CA ARG A 90 8.13 -0.89 9.25
C ARG A 90 9.54 -0.47 8.86
N ASP A 91 10.53 -0.86 9.67
CA ASP A 91 11.92 -0.44 9.47
C ASP A 91 12.51 -1.03 8.19
N THR A 92 12.23 -2.30 7.89
CA THR A 92 12.72 -2.93 6.64
C THR A 92 12.06 -2.30 5.42
N ILE A 93 10.75 -2.03 5.47
CA ILE A 93 10.01 -1.37 4.38
C ILE A 93 10.55 0.05 4.17
N TRP A 94 10.71 0.83 5.24
CA TRP A 94 11.22 2.19 5.17
C TRP A 94 12.63 2.23 4.57
N ASN A 95 13.55 1.40 5.07
CA ASN A 95 14.94 1.41 4.61
C ASN A 95 15.03 1.03 3.14
N ASP A 96 14.26 0.04 2.69
CA ASP A 96 14.24 -0.39 1.29
C ASP A 96 13.65 0.66 0.35
N LEU A 97 12.54 1.28 0.73
CA LEU A 97 11.94 2.36 -0.08
C LEU A 97 12.83 3.60 -0.10
N LYS A 98 13.50 3.91 1.01
CA LYS A 98 14.46 5.01 1.09
C LYS A 98 15.68 4.73 0.20
N GLU A 99 16.28 3.55 0.30
CA GLU A 99 17.41 3.14 -0.55
C GLU A 99 17.03 3.20 -2.03
N LEU A 100 15.83 2.73 -2.38
CA LEU A 100 15.32 2.82 -3.75
C LEU A 100 15.18 4.27 -4.21
N ALA A 101 14.62 5.16 -3.39
CA ALA A 101 14.52 6.58 -3.73
C ALA A 101 15.90 7.22 -3.94
N ASP A 102 16.86 6.93 -3.05
CA ASP A 102 18.22 7.45 -3.13
C ASP A 102 18.91 7.00 -4.43
N LYS A 103 18.77 5.72 -4.81
CA LYS A 103 19.31 5.18 -6.07
C LYS A 103 18.64 5.69 -7.33
N LEU A 104 17.37 6.09 -7.22
CA LEU A 104 16.62 6.75 -8.30
C LEU A 104 16.88 8.25 -8.36
N GLU A 105 17.68 8.81 -7.45
CA GLU A 105 17.91 10.25 -7.28
C GLU A 105 16.61 11.04 -7.06
N LEU A 106 15.61 10.40 -6.44
CA LEU A 106 14.32 10.98 -6.09
C LEU A 106 14.27 11.38 -4.62
N LYS A 107 13.50 12.41 -4.29
CA LYS A 107 13.14 12.63 -2.88
C LYS A 107 12.23 11.50 -2.45
N VAL A 108 12.48 10.92 -1.27
CA VAL A 108 11.67 9.83 -0.71
C VAL A 108 10.17 10.14 -0.73
N LYS A 109 9.78 11.38 -0.42
CA LYS A 109 8.37 11.80 -0.46
C LYS A 109 7.72 11.67 -1.85
N ASP A 110 8.50 11.85 -2.92
CA ASP A 110 8.01 11.80 -4.29
C ASP A 110 7.82 10.33 -4.71
N LEU A 111 8.72 9.43 -4.27
CA LEU A 111 8.54 7.96 -4.41
C LEU A 111 7.36 7.43 -3.59
N LEU A 112 7.15 7.94 -2.38
CA LEU A 112 6.07 7.48 -1.50
C LEU A 112 4.69 7.99 -1.93
N ALA A 113 4.59 9.14 -2.61
CA ALA A 113 3.32 9.72 -3.04
C ALA A 113 2.39 8.74 -3.79
N PRO A 114 2.85 7.98 -4.82
CA PRO A 114 2.01 6.97 -5.46
C PRO A 114 1.70 5.77 -4.56
N LEU A 115 2.57 5.42 -3.62
CA LEU A 115 2.29 4.36 -2.65
C LEU A 115 1.16 4.74 -1.68
N PHE A 116 1.04 6.00 -1.28
CA PHE A 116 -0.11 6.46 -0.48
C PHE A 116 -1.43 6.16 -1.18
N VAL A 117 -1.52 6.51 -2.46
CA VAL A 117 -2.73 6.25 -3.27
C VAL A 117 -2.94 4.75 -3.45
N ALA A 118 -1.90 3.99 -3.78
CA ALA A 118 -2.00 2.54 -3.96
C ALA A 118 -2.46 1.81 -2.68
N ILE A 119 -1.89 2.18 -1.54
CA ILE A 119 -2.09 1.48 -0.25
C ILE A 119 -3.35 1.96 0.48
N ALA A 120 -3.59 3.27 0.53
CA ALA A 120 -4.68 3.86 1.33
C ALA A 120 -5.83 4.42 0.48
N GLY A 121 -5.69 4.48 -0.85
CA GLY A 121 -6.71 5.04 -1.75
C GLY A 121 -6.82 6.56 -1.70
N SER A 122 -5.88 7.22 -1.03
CA SER A 122 -5.84 8.65 -0.82
C SER A 122 -4.40 9.13 -0.75
N SER A 123 -4.14 10.37 -1.19
CA SER A 123 -2.86 11.05 -0.98
C SER A 123 -2.68 11.54 0.47
N ALA A 124 -3.75 11.51 1.26
CA ALA A 124 -3.77 11.88 2.66
C ALA A 124 -4.20 10.67 3.50
N SER A 125 -3.23 10.10 4.23
CA SER A 125 -3.45 9.08 5.26
C SER A 125 -2.40 9.27 6.37
N PHE A 126 -2.37 8.39 7.37
CA PHE A 126 -1.16 8.24 8.19
C PHE A 126 -0.05 7.56 7.37
N SER A 127 1.15 7.44 7.96
CA SER A 127 2.34 6.89 7.27
C SER A 127 2.01 5.66 6.42
N VAL A 128 2.31 5.73 5.13
CA VAL A 128 2.11 4.61 4.20
C VAL A 128 2.95 3.39 4.58
N VAL A 129 4.12 3.59 5.16
CA VAL A 129 4.97 2.49 5.64
C VAL A 129 4.34 1.80 6.84
N ASP A 130 3.80 2.56 7.79
CA ASP A 130 3.09 2.00 8.94
C ASP A 130 1.83 1.25 8.45
N SER A 131 1.13 1.81 7.45
CA SER A 131 -0.02 1.18 6.81
C SER A 131 0.34 -0.17 6.18
N MET A 132 1.48 -0.24 5.49
CA MET A 132 1.98 -1.48 4.87
C MET A 132 2.37 -2.53 5.90
N GLU A 133 2.97 -2.14 7.04
CA GLU A 133 3.23 -3.06 8.15
C GLU A 133 1.92 -3.63 8.72
N LEU A 134 0.92 -2.78 8.96
CA LEU A 134 -0.38 -3.21 9.50
C LEU A 134 -1.15 -4.13 8.54
N LEU A 135 -1.11 -3.83 7.24
CA LEU A 135 -1.74 -4.65 6.20
C LEU A 135 -1.01 -5.98 5.93
N GLY A 136 0.29 -6.03 6.21
CA GLY A 136 1.14 -7.15 5.87
C GLY A 136 1.56 -7.20 4.40
N PRO A 137 2.41 -8.19 4.04
CA PRO A 137 3.07 -8.27 2.74
C PRO A 137 2.08 -8.52 1.60
N ASP A 138 1.15 -9.46 1.77
CA ASP A 138 0.30 -9.92 0.66
C ASP A 138 -0.63 -8.82 0.17
N MET A 139 -1.34 -8.15 1.08
CA MET A 139 -2.25 -7.06 0.73
C MET A 139 -1.50 -5.86 0.18
N SER A 140 -0.35 -5.50 0.76
CA SER A 140 0.47 -4.39 0.28
C SER A 140 0.97 -4.63 -1.16
N ARG A 141 1.53 -5.81 -1.43
CA ARG A 141 1.99 -6.20 -2.77
C ARG A 141 0.83 -6.26 -3.77
N ALA A 142 -0.31 -6.84 -3.38
CA ALA A 142 -1.50 -6.91 -4.23
C ALA A 142 -2.02 -5.51 -4.61
N ARG A 143 -2.06 -4.58 -3.66
CA ARG A 143 -2.50 -3.19 -3.90
C ARG A 143 -1.54 -2.41 -4.79
N ILE A 144 -0.23 -2.54 -4.59
CA ILE A 144 0.75 -1.89 -5.47
C ILE A 144 0.64 -2.44 -6.90
N ARG A 145 0.50 -3.77 -7.06
CA ARG A 145 0.27 -4.39 -8.36
C ARG A 145 -1.01 -3.90 -9.02
N HIS A 146 -2.11 -3.83 -8.26
CA HIS A 146 -3.37 -3.29 -8.73
C HIS A 146 -3.23 -1.83 -9.20
N ALA A 147 -2.49 -0.99 -8.48
CA ALA A 147 -2.21 0.38 -8.90
C ALA A 147 -1.45 0.46 -10.23
N VAL A 148 -0.46 -0.43 -10.44
CA VAL A 148 0.24 -0.55 -11.74
C VAL A 148 -0.75 -0.92 -12.85
N ASP A 149 -1.64 -1.88 -12.62
CA ASP A 149 -2.65 -2.31 -13.61
C ASP A 149 -3.66 -1.21 -13.93
N VAL A 150 -4.13 -0.47 -12.92
CA VAL A 150 -5.04 0.68 -13.07
C VAL A 150 -4.43 1.77 -13.94
N LEU A 151 -3.11 1.96 -13.87
CA LEU A 151 -2.39 2.93 -14.69
C LEU A 151 -1.99 2.39 -16.07
N GLY A 152 -2.59 1.27 -16.51
CA GLY A 152 -2.38 0.68 -17.84
C GLY A 152 -1.32 -0.41 -17.90
N GLY A 153 -0.79 -0.83 -16.75
CA GLY A 153 0.17 -1.92 -16.63
C GLY A 153 1.53 -1.64 -17.27
N VAL A 154 2.34 -2.69 -17.38
CA VAL A 154 3.68 -2.65 -17.98
C VAL A 154 3.71 -3.54 -19.22
N SER A 155 3.90 -2.95 -20.41
CA SER A 155 4.07 -3.72 -21.64
C SER A 155 5.30 -4.64 -21.58
N LYS A 156 5.34 -5.73 -22.36
CA LYS A 156 6.51 -6.64 -22.41
C LYS A 156 7.84 -5.91 -22.68
N LYS A 157 7.82 -4.86 -23.52
CA LYS A 157 9.00 -4.05 -23.82
C LYS A 157 9.41 -3.19 -22.63
N ALA A 158 8.43 -2.56 -21.97
CA ALA A 158 8.68 -1.76 -20.77
C ALA A 158 9.16 -2.63 -19.60
N ALA A 159 8.61 -3.84 -19.44
CA ALA A 159 9.00 -4.78 -18.39
C ALA A 159 10.49 -5.12 -18.48
N LYS A 160 10.98 -5.52 -19.67
CA LYS A 160 12.41 -5.78 -19.91
C LYS A 160 13.31 -4.58 -19.63
N ARG A 161 12.83 -3.36 -19.90
CA ARG A 161 13.58 -2.13 -19.62
C ARG A 161 13.67 -1.90 -18.11
N LEU A 162 12.54 -1.99 -17.41
CA LEU A 162 12.47 -1.82 -15.96
C LEU A 162 13.22 -2.92 -15.21
N GLU A 163 13.19 -4.18 -15.67
CA GLU A 163 13.96 -5.29 -15.09
C GLU A 163 15.46 -5.01 -15.13
N ARG A 164 15.98 -4.56 -16.28
CA ARG A 164 17.40 -4.18 -16.42
C ARG A 164 17.76 -3.03 -15.51
N GLU A 165 16.88 -2.03 -15.42
CA GLU A 165 17.05 -0.89 -14.54
C GLU A 165 17.09 -1.35 -13.07
N TYR A 166 16.15 -2.20 -12.67
CA TYR A 166 16.08 -2.75 -11.31
C TYR A 166 17.33 -3.56 -10.94
N GLN A 167 17.85 -4.37 -11.88
CA GLN A 167 19.11 -5.09 -11.71
C GLN A 167 20.29 -4.14 -11.50
N GLN A 168 20.38 -3.07 -12.29
CA GLN A 168 21.43 -2.05 -12.12
C GLN A 168 21.33 -1.35 -10.77
N LEU A 169 20.12 -1.04 -10.30
CA LEU A 169 19.89 -0.41 -9.00
C LEU A 169 20.23 -1.37 -7.85
N THR A 170 19.91 -2.65 -7.97
CA THR A 170 20.06 -3.62 -6.85
C THR A 170 21.37 -4.39 -6.84
N GLY A 171 22.14 -4.34 -7.94
CA GLY A 171 23.38 -5.11 -8.08
C GLY A 171 23.15 -6.63 -8.18
N ALA A 172 21.94 -7.03 -8.58
CA ALA A 172 21.49 -8.41 -8.74
C ALA A 172 21.58 -8.90 -10.19
#